data_AF-A0A497NEP1-F1
#
_entry.id   AF-A0A497NEP1-F1
#
_cell.length_a   1.000
_cell.length_b   1.000
_cell.length_c   1.000
_cell.angle_alpha   90.00
_cell.angle_beta   90.00
_cell.angle_gamma   90.00
#
_symmetry.space_group_name_H-M   'P 1'
#
loop_
_entity.id
_entity.type
_entity.pdbx_description
1 polymer ?
#
loop_
_entity_poly.entity_id
_entity_poly.type
_entity_poly.pdbx_seq_one_letter_code
_entity_poly.pdbx_strand_id
1 'polypeptide(L)'
;MSSILTALGRKMLGLALIFNSLMSLLSTVNILLGFYSSMPWWKPYAPYIIDGSVFWLVIPTSLLNIIPARSVGEVKIRRVIFHHYVYGFLTVLSSTFAVSLFAPLPLISLFLPPLYESGINLNNLTFYICSFFAYGGLVLILDDLYDFSSRIPCISRLLRLRVGRSSRLLRMIHLSCSILTIYIALGVGLWLIRNYNWIGRHTFVCVSHIVFMSSLLITGLFGFKVSINNSRGRMDKNEDSEKGKYINNTST
;
A
#
# COMPACT_ATOMS: atom_id res chain seq x y z
N MET A 1 -4.76 -20.44 24.36
CA MET A 1 -3.65 -19.61 23.83
C MET A 1 -4.23 -18.43 23.06
N SER A 2 -3.76 -17.22 23.33
CA SER A 2 -4.53 -16.25 24.11
C SER A 2 -5.24 -15.30 23.14
N SER A 3 -6.50 -14.93 23.40
CA SER A 3 -7.26 -13.95 22.59
C SER A 3 -6.48 -12.64 22.34
N ILE A 4 -5.55 -12.31 23.25
CA ILE A 4 -4.62 -11.18 23.16
C ILE A 4 -3.60 -11.36 22.04
N LEU A 5 -3.05 -12.57 21.86
CA LEU A 5 -2.07 -12.84 20.79
C LEU A 5 -2.73 -12.72 19.41
N THR A 6 -3.94 -13.26 19.27
CA THR A 6 -4.73 -13.14 18.03
C THR A 6 -5.10 -11.68 17.74
N ALA A 7 -5.47 -10.93 18.78
CA ALA A 7 -5.72 -9.49 18.71
C ALA A 7 -4.47 -8.72 18.22
N LEU A 8 -3.32 -8.98 18.83
CA LEU A 8 -2.06 -8.34 18.46
C LEU A 8 -1.65 -8.70 17.04
N GLY A 9 -1.75 -9.98 16.66
CA GLY A 9 -1.43 -10.47 15.33
C GLY A 9 -2.29 -9.82 14.24
N ARG A 10 -3.61 -9.66 14.49
CA ARG A 10 -4.50 -8.93 13.59
C ARG A 10 -4.08 -7.46 13.45
N LYS A 11 -3.77 -6.79 14.57
CA LYS A 11 -3.33 -5.39 14.55
C LYS A 11 -2.04 -5.22 13.74
N MET A 12 -1.05 -6.07 13.99
CA MET A 12 0.22 -6.08 13.26
C MET A 12 0.02 -6.37 11.77
N LEU A 13 -0.85 -7.31 11.43
CA LEU A 13 -1.19 -7.61 10.04
C LEU A 13 -1.84 -6.40 9.34
N GLY A 14 -2.79 -5.72 9.99
CA GLY A 14 -3.41 -4.52 9.43
C GLY A 14 -2.40 -3.41 9.17
N LEU A 15 -1.51 -3.14 10.14
CA LEU A 15 -0.42 -2.17 9.98
C LEU A 15 0.54 -2.57 8.86
N ALA A 16 0.93 -3.83 8.77
CA ALA A 16 1.79 -4.35 7.71
C ALA A 16 1.15 -4.18 6.31
N LEU A 17 -0.15 -4.40 6.19
CA LEU A 17 -0.86 -4.22 4.92
C LEU A 17 -0.95 -2.74 4.51
N ILE A 18 -1.15 -1.82 5.46
CA ILE A 18 -1.09 -0.38 5.22
C ILE A 18 0.33 0.02 4.81
N PHE A 19 1.35 -0.50 5.50
CA PHE A 19 2.76 -0.25 5.18
C PHE A 19 3.11 -0.67 3.75
N ASN A 20 2.75 -1.90 3.35
CA ASN A 20 3.01 -2.38 1.99
C ASN A 20 2.25 -1.58 0.92
N SER A 21 1.03 -1.13 1.22
CA SER A 21 0.27 -0.26 0.32
C SER A 21 0.96 1.10 0.16
N LEU A 22 1.45 1.70 1.25
CA LEU A 22 2.18 2.96 1.21
C LEU A 22 3.53 2.83 0.48
N MET A 23 4.27 1.75 0.76
CA MET A 23 5.54 1.45 0.10
C MET A 23 5.36 1.27 -1.41
N SER A 24 4.32 0.54 -1.82
CA SER A 24 3.96 0.36 -3.23
C SER A 24 3.59 1.68 -3.90
N LEU A 25 2.78 2.51 -3.23
CA LEU A 25 2.36 3.82 -3.72
C LEU A 25 3.56 4.74 -3.97
N LEU A 26 4.40 4.97 -2.95
CA LEU A 26 5.50 5.91 -3.03
C LEU A 26 6.59 5.44 -4.00
N SER A 27 6.94 4.17 -3.96
CA SER A 27 7.93 3.60 -4.89
C SER A 27 7.46 3.67 -6.34
N THR A 28 6.17 3.44 -6.59
CA THR A 28 5.56 3.59 -7.92
C THR A 28 5.59 5.03 -8.39
N VAL A 29 5.25 5.99 -7.52
CA VAL A 29 5.34 7.42 -7.83
C VAL A 29 6.78 7.79 -8.21
N ASN A 30 7.77 7.28 -7.47
CA ASN A 30 9.18 7.52 -7.78
C ASN A 30 9.59 6.96 -9.15
N ILE A 31 9.14 5.75 -9.49
CA ILE A 31 9.38 5.13 -10.81
C ILE A 31 8.72 5.94 -11.93
N LEU A 32 7.46 6.37 -11.75
CA LEU A 32 6.75 7.19 -12.72
C LEU A 32 7.46 8.54 -12.93
N LEU A 33 7.92 9.18 -11.86
CA LEU A 33 8.66 10.43 -11.95
C LEU A 33 9.96 10.27 -12.74
N GLY A 34 10.75 9.24 -12.45
CA GLY A 34 11.95 8.97 -13.24
C GLY A 34 11.61 8.63 -14.69
N PHE A 35 10.53 7.88 -14.94
CA PHE A 35 10.09 7.48 -16.27
C PHE A 35 9.74 8.70 -17.13
N TYR A 36 8.91 9.60 -16.61
CA TYR A 36 8.54 10.83 -17.29
C TYR A 36 9.71 11.81 -17.42
N SER A 37 10.62 11.84 -16.45
CA SER A 37 11.82 12.70 -16.51
C SER A 37 12.86 12.20 -17.52
N SER A 38 12.85 10.91 -17.84
CA SER A 38 13.86 10.26 -18.70
C SER A 38 13.27 9.79 -20.04
N MET A 39 12.07 10.25 -20.42
CA MET A 39 11.45 9.92 -21.70
C MET A 39 12.30 10.42 -22.87
N PRO A 40 12.40 9.65 -23.97
CA PRO A 40 11.84 8.32 -24.23
C PRO A 40 12.77 7.14 -23.85
N TRP A 41 13.92 7.41 -23.24
CA TRP A 41 15.04 6.47 -23.19
C TRP A 41 14.95 5.42 -22.09
N TRP A 42 14.30 5.75 -20.98
CA TRP A 42 14.18 4.80 -19.86
C TRP A 42 12.93 3.94 -19.97
N LYS A 43 13.13 2.63 -20.10
CA LYS A 43 12.06 1.63 -20.06
C LYS A 43 12.20 0.78 -18.79
N PRO A 44 11.51 1.14 -17.70
CA PRO A 44 11.70 0.48 -16.41
C PRO A 44 11.31 -1.00 -16.50
N TYR A 45 12.21 -1.89 -16.08
CA TYR A 45 12.02 -3.34 -16.03
C TYR A 45 11.72 -4.04 -17.38
N ALA A 46 12.12 -3.42 -18.49
CA ALA A 46 12.05 -4.05 -19.81
C ALA A 46 12.93 -5.33 -19.88
N PRO A 47 12.54 -6.35 -20.67
CA PRO A 47 11.36 -6.41 -21.54
C PRO A 47 10.11 -6.99 -20.85
N TYR A 48 10.13 -7.22 -19.54
CA TYR A 48 9.05 -7.92 -18.83
C TYR A 48 7.81 -7.04 -18.56
N ILE A 49 8.03 -5.73 -18.47
CA ILE A 49 6.98 -4.72 -18.40
C ILE A 49 6.90 -4.00 -19.74
N ILE A 50 5.69 -3.91 -20.29
CA ILE A 50 5.43 -3.35 -21.63
C ILE A 50 5.84 -1.87 -21.69
N ASP A 51 5.44 -1.08 -20.68
CA ASP A 51 5.74 0.34 -20.61
C ASP A 51 5.72 0.86 -19.17
N GLY A 52 6.47 1.94 -18.91
CA GLY A 52 6.52 2.58 -17.58
C GLY A 52 5.17 3.17 -17.14
N SER A 53 4.28 3.54 -18.06
CA SER A 53 2.95 4.07 -17.73
C SER A 53 2.04 3.05 -17.02
N VAL A 54 2.32 1.74 -17.15
CA VAL A 54 1.53 0.68 -16.49
C VAL A 54 1.57 0.83 -14.95
N PHE A 55 2.62 1.45 -14.40
CA PHE A 55 2.76 1.73 -12.97
C PHE A 55 1.64 2.65 -12.42
N TRP A 56 0.95 3.45 -13.26
CA TRP A 56 -0.22 4.23 -12.82
C TRP A 56 -1.31 3.38 -12.16
N LEU A 57 -1.40 2.10 -12.53
CA LEU A 57 -2.41 1.17 -12.02
C LEU A 57 -2.12 0.68 -10.59
N VAL A 58 -0.89 0.82 -10.11
CA VAL A 58 -0.53 0.47 -8.73
C VAL A 58 -1.10 1.50 -7.74
N ILE A 59 -1.19 2.77 -8.14
CA ILE A 59 -1.70 3.88 -7.33
C ILE A 59 -3.13 3.60 -6.82
N PRO A 60 -4.15 3.37 -7.68
CA PRO A 60 -5.51 3.11 -7.22
C PRO A 60 -5.59 1.84 -6.36
N THR A 61 -4.87 0.76 -6.69
CA THR A 61 -4.85 -0.46 -5.86
C THR A 61 -4.33 -0.17 -4.45
N SER A 62 -3.22 0.56 -4.36
CA SER A 62 -2.59 0.92 -3.08
C SER A 62 -3.51 1.78 -2.22
N LEU A 63 -4.16 2.79 -2.82
CA LEU A 63 -5.11 3.66 -2.11
C LEU A 63 -6.36 2.91 -1.66
N LEU A 64 -6.94 2.08 -2.53
CA LEU A 64 -8.15 1.31 -2.22
C LEU A 64 -7.90 0.23 -1.15
N ASN A 65 -6.66 -0.21 -0.97
CA ASN A 65 -6.28 -1.20 0.05
C ASN A 65 -6.16 -0.63 1.47
N ILE A 66 -5.97 0.68 1.65
CA ILE A 66 -5.75 1.28 2.98
C ILE A 66 -6.95 1.04 3.91
N ILE A 67 -8.17 1.30 3.42
CA ILE A 67 -9.40 1.13 4.20
C ILE A 67 -9.63 -0.34 4.64
N PRO A 68 -9.64 -1.33 3.73
CA PRO A 68 -9.82 -2.73 4.11
C PRO A 68 -8.66 -3.25 4.97
N ALA A 69 -7.41 -2.82 4.73
CA ALA A 69 -6.26 -3.19 5.55
C ALA A 69 -6.46 -2.77 7.02
N ARG A 70 -6.96 -1.56 7.25
CA ARG A 70 -7.32 -1.08 8.59
C ARG A 70 -8.39 -1.95 9.23
N SER A 71 -9.46 -2.30 8.51
CA SER A 71 -10.53 -3.14 9.07
C SER A 71 -10.05 -4.54 9.50
N VAL A 72 -9.03 -5.09 8.83
CA VAL A 72 -8.40 -6.35 9.25
C VAL A 72 -7.73 -6.18 10.62
N GLY A 73 -7.03 -5.07 10.83
CA GLY A 73 -6.34 -4.71 12.06
C GLY A 73 -7.20 -4.04 13.13
N GLU A 74 -8.49 -3.87 12.90
CA GLU A 74 -9.40 -3.27 13.87
C GLU A 74 -9.62 -4.24 15.05
N VAL A 75 -9.05 -3.89 16.19
CA VAL A 75 -9.17 -4.65 17.43
C VAL A 75 -9.35 -3.70 18.61
N LYS A 76 -10.28 -4.02 19.51
CA LYS A 76 -10.55 -3.26 20.73
C LYS A 76 -9.48 -3.54 21.80
N ILE A 77 -8.25 -3.11 21.56
CA ILE A 77 -7.20 -3.10 22.59
C ILE A 77 -7.34 -1.79 23.36
N ARG A 78 -7.42 -1.85 24.70
CA ARG A 78 -7.46 -0.67 25.56
C ARG A 78 -6.19 0.15 25.27
N ARG A 79 -6.36 1.37 24.75
CA ARG A 79 -5.27 2.22 24.24
C ARG A 79 -4.30 2.52 25.39
N VAL A 80 -3.08 2.03 25.28
CA VAL A 80 -2.05 2.25 26.31
C VAL A 80 -1.46 3.65 26.10
N ILE A 81 -2.00 4.60 26.89
CA ILE A 81 -1.40 5.85 27.39
C ILE A 81 -1.07 6.96 26.36
N PHE A 82 -0.80 6.66 25.08
CA PHE A 82 -0.73 7.66 24.00
C PHE A 82 -1.35 7.13 22.70
N HIS A 83 -1.91 8.02 21.89
CA HIS A 83 -2.49 7.63 20.58
C HIS A 83 -1.35 7.26 19.61
N HIS A 84 -1.53 6.22 18.79
CA HIS A 84 -0.52 5.74 17.84
C HIS A 84 -0.06 6.83 16.88
N TYR A 85 -0.94 7.77 16.52
CA TYR A 85 -0.56 8.92 15.69
C TYR A 85 0.51 9.81 16.32
N VAL A 86 0.59 9.92 17.67
CA VAL A 86 1.62 10.74 18.34
C VAL A 86 2.98 10.11 18.14
N TYR A 87 3.09 8.80 18.36
CA TYR A 87 4.31 8.05 18.05
C TYR A 87 4.64 8.12 16.56
N GLY A 88 3.63 8.04 15.70
CA GLY A 88 3.79 8.20 14.26
C GLY A 88 4.39 9.55 13.88
N PHE A 89 3.84 10.64 14.43
CA PHE A 89 4.33 12.00 14.20
C PHE A 89 5.77 12.18 14.72
N LEU A 90 6.06 11.73 15.94
CA LEU A 90 7.41 11.77 16.51
C LEU A 90 8.41 10.96 15.66
N THR A 91 7.99 9.81 15.14
CA THR A 91 8.83 8.95 14.28
C THR A 91 9.12 9.64 12.95
N VAL A 92 8.12 10.25 12.30
CA VAL A 92 8.33 11.01 11.06
C VAL A 92 9.23 12.22 11.30
N LEU A 93 8.98 12.97 12.37
CA LEU A 93 9.76 14.17 12.71
C LEU A 93 11.22 13.83 12.99
N SER A 94 11.47 12.83 13.82
CA SER A 94 12.83 12.37 14.13
C SER A 94 13.54 11.80 12.90
N SER A 95 12.84 11.06 12.04
CA SER A 95 13.40 10.56 10.77
C SER A 95 13.78 11.70 9.82
N THR A 96 12.94 12.73 9.72
CA THR A 96 13.18 13.92 8.90
C THR A 96 14.38 14.70 9.42
N PHE A 97 14.45 14.89 10.74
CA PHE A 97 15.56 15.55 11.40
C PHE A 97 16.87 14.77 11.21
N ALA A 98 16.85 13.45 11.40
CA ALA A 98 18.01 12.59 11.17
C ALA A 98 18.51 12.66 9.72
N VAL A 99 17.62 12.64 8.72
CA VAL A 99 18.03 12.86 7.32
C VAL A 99 18.67 14.23 7.18
N SER A 100 18.06 15.32 7.66
CA SER A 100 18.65 16.65 7.51
C SER A 100 20.04 16.82 8.13
N LEU A 101 20.36 16.07 9.19
CA LEU A 101 21.66 16.11 9.86
C LEU A 101 22.72 15.23 9.18
N PHE A 102 22.33 14.04 8.73
CA PHE A 102 23.28 12.99 8.32
C PHE A 102 23.29 12.71 6.82
N ALA A 103 22.31 13.22 6.07
CA ALA A 103 22.22 13.09 4.62
C ALA A 103 21.77 14.45 4.04
N PRO A 104 22.66 15.23 3.41
CA PRO A 104 22.34 16.55 2.84
C PRO A 104 21.51 16.44 1.56
N LEU A 105 20.43 15.65 1.62
CA LEU A 105 19.45 15.45 0.57
C LEU A 105 18.24 16.34 0.85
N PRO A 106 17.55 16.84 -0.19
CA PRO A 106 16.32 17.59 0.02
C PRO A 106 15.28 16.71 0.73
N LEU A 107 14.51 17.27 1.66
CA LEU A 107 13.58 16.50 2.50
C LEU A 107 12.53 15.74 1.67
N ILE A 108 12.20 16.21 0.47
CA ILE A 108 11.31 15.51 -0.46
C ILE A 108 11.88 14.14 -0.86
N SER A 109 13.20 13.97 -0.85
CA SER A 109 13.85 12.71 -1.12
C SER A 109 13.47 11.63 -0.13
N LEU A 110 13.11 11.97 1.12
CA LEU A 110 12.64 10.99 2.12
C LEU A 110 11.44 10.17 1.61
N PHE A 111 10.64 10.75 0.71
CA PHE A 111 9.47 10.13 0.08
C PHE A 111 9.72 9.71 -1.38
N LEU A 112 10.70 10.32 -2.05
CA LEU A 112 11.15 10.04 -3.42
C LEU A 112 12.67 9.82 -3.45
N PRO A 113 13.16 8.59 -3.17
CA PRO A 113 14.59 8.31 -3.19
C PRO A 113 15.22 8.69 -4.53
N PRO A 114 16.36 9.40 -4.56
CA PRO A 114 17.08 9.63 -5.80
C PRO A 114 17.45 8.28 -6.42
N LEU A 115 17.18 8.14 -7.73
CA LEU A 115 17.29 6.86 -8.45
C LEU A 115 18.74 6.38 -8.64
N TYR A 116 19.74 7.15 -8.22
CA TYR A 116 21.15 6.88 -8.51
C TYR A 116 22.05 7.47 -7.42
N GLU A 117 22.49 6.65 -6.47
CA GLU A 117 23.84 6.74 -5.93
C GLU A 117 24.37 5.33 -5.65
N SER A 118 25.23 4.86 -6.56
CA SER A 118 25.86 3.56 -6.51
C SER A 118 27.00 3.56 -5.50
N GLY A 119 26.71 3.15 -4.26
CA GLY A 119 27.74 2.92 -3.24
C GLY A 119 27.18 2.55 -1.88
N ILE A 120 27.90 1.67 -1.16
CA ILE A 120 27.71 1.49 0.29
C ILE A 120 28.35 2.70 0.95
N ASN A 121 27.57 3.76 1.13
CA ASN A 121 27.95 4.91 1.94
C ASN A 121 27.03 4.95 3.17
N LEU A 122 27.58 5.36 4.32
CA LEU A 122 26.84 5.60 5.55
C LEU A 122 25.63 6.51 5.29
N ASN A 123 25.77 7.51 4.41
CA ASN A 123 24.69 8.41 4.04
C ASN A 123 23.50 7.68 3.39
N ASN A 124 23.76 6.74 2.48
CA ASN A 124 22.73 5.94 1.81
C ASN A 124 22.03 4.98 2.77
N LEU A 125 22.80 4.34 3.67
CA LEU A 125 22.25 3.48 4.70
C LEU A 125 21.32 4.27 5.65
N THR A 126 21.80 5.41 6.15
CA THR A 126 21.02 6.30 7.01
C THR A 126 19.74 6.74 6.32
N PHE A 127 19.82 7.11 5.05
CA PHE A 127 18.66 7.49 4.27
C PHE A 127 17.61 6.36 4.20
N TYR A 128 17.99 5.13 3.85
CA TYR A 128 17.04 4.00 3.78
C TYR A 128 16.40 3.67 5.14
N ILE A 129 17.18 3.72 6.21
CA ILE A 129 16.69 3.50 7.57
C ILE A 129 15.67 4.59 7.95
N CYS A 130 16.00 5.85 7.71
CA CYS A 130 15.10 6.96 8.00
C CYS A 130 13.83 6.92 7.13
N SER A 131 13.91 6.57 5.85
CA SER A 131 12.72 6.39 5.01
C SER A 131 11.83 5.25 5.54
N PHE A 132 12.41 4.12 5.97
CA PHE A 132 11.65 3.03 6.57
C PHE A 132 10.89 3.49 7.83
N PHE A 133 11.55 4.21 8.73
CA PHE A 133 10.92 4.75 9.93
C PHE A 133 9.87 5.83 9.61
N ALA A 134 10.14 6.71 8.65
CA ALA A 134 9.17 7.70 8.20
C ALA A 134 7.91 7.04 7.65
N TYR A 135 8.04 5.98 6.84
CA TYR A 135 6.90 5.21 6.34
C TYR A 135 6.17 4.50 7.48
N GLY A 136 6.89 3.89 8.42
CA GLY A 136 6.29 3.31 9.62
C GLY A 136 5.50 4.32 10.45
N GLY A 137 6.04 5.54 10.61
CA GLY A 137 5.37 6.63 11.30
C GLY A 137 4.10 7.10 10.57
N LEU A 138 4.14 7.20 9.24
CA LEU A 138 2.96 7.50 8.43
C LEU A 138 1.87 6.42 8.59
N VAL A 139 2.24 5.14 8.66
CA VAL A 139 1.27 4.05 8.89
C VAL A 139 0.55 4.23 10.23
N LEU A 140 1.28 4.59 11.30
CA LEU A 140 0.69 4.83 12.61
C LEU A 140 -0.27 6.03 12.60
N ILE A 141 0.08 7.09 11.85
CA ILE A 141 -0.81 8.25 11.66
C ILE A 141 -2.06 7.83 10.88
N LEU A 142 -1.92 7.09 9.78
CA LEU A 142 -3.02 6.65 8.92
C LEU A 142 -4.00 5.71 9.65
N ASP A 143 -3.49 4.83 10.51
CA ASP A 143 -4.28 3.89 11.31
C ASP A 143 -5.22 4.61 12.29
N ASP A 144 -4.76 5.73 12.87
CA ASP A 144 -5.49 6.56 13.83
C ASP A 144 -6.19 7.79 13.19
N LEU A 145 -5.99 8.06 11.90
CA LEU A 145 -6.43 9.29 11.22
C LEU A 145 -7.95 9.56 11.34
N TYR A 146 -8.76 8.50 11.38
CA TYR A 146 -10.22 8.60 11.52
C TYR A 146 -10.69 9.00 12.92
N ASP A 147 -9.84 8.81 13.93
CA ASP A 147 -10.16 9.14 15.32
C ASP A 147 -9.88 10.61 15.62
N PHE A 148 -9.00 11.24 14.84
CA PHE A 148 -8.55 12.62 15.02
C PHE A 148 -9.54 13.67 14.50
N SER A 149 -10.25 13.39 13.40
CA SER A 149 -11.07 14.39 12.73
C SER A 149 -12.43 13.83 12.37
N SER A 150 -13.49 14.38 12.96
CA SER A 150 -14.90 14.07 12.62
C SER A 150 -15.23 14.37 11.14
N ARG A 151 -14.41 15.17 10.45
CA ARG A 151 -14.54 15.46 9.02
C ARG A 151 -14.09 14.29 8.14
N ILE A 152 -13.15 13.47 8.60
CA ILE A 152 -12.61 12.33 7.83
C ILE A 152 -13.65 11.19 7.70
N PRO A 153 -14.38 10.80 8.77
CA PRO A 153 -15.57 9.97 8.67
C PRO A 153 -16.64 10.57 7.76
N CYS A 154 -16.79 11.89 7.71
CA CYS A 154 -17.76 12.55 6.82
C CYS A 154 -17.36 12.42 5.35
N ILE A 155 -16.09 12.70 5.01
CA ILE A 155 -15.54 12.55 3.66
C ILE A 155 -15.52 11.07 3.25
N SER A 156 -15.12 10.17 4.15
CA SER A 156 -15.17 8.73 3.89
C SER A 156 -16.61 8.24 3.75
N ARG A 157 -17.58 8.83 4.45
CA ARG A 157 -19.01 8.52 4.31
C ARG A 157 -19.54 9.06 2.99
N LEU A 158 -19.13 10.25 2.56
CA LEU A 158 -19.46 10.80 1.24
C LEU A 158 -18.87 9.93 0.12
N LEU A 159 -17.60 9.53 0.26
CA LEU A 159 -16.95 8.57 -0.61
C LEU A 159 -17.70 7.25 -0.55
N ARG A 160 -18.02 6.70 0.62
CA ARG A 160 -18.76 5.43 0.78
C ARG A 160 -20.18 5.49 0.18
N LEU A 161 -20.86 6.64 0.24
CA LEU A 161 -22.18 6.85 -0.38
C LEU A 161 -22.08 6.93 -1.91
N ARG A 162 -21.10 7.67 -2.44
CA ARG A 162 -20.83 7.75 -3.88
C ARG A 162 -20.29 6.42 -4.44
N VAL A 163 -19.48 5.72 -3.65
CA VAL A 163 -19.03 4.33 -3.86
C VAL A 163 -20.22 3.38 -3.78
N GLY A 164 -21.19 3.58 -2.89
CA GLY A 164 -22.40 2.76 -2.80
C GLY A 164 -23.18 2.73 -4.11
N ARG A 165 -23.32 3.90 -4.74
CA ARG A 165 -23.98 4.08 -6.05
C ARG A 165 -23.16 3.53 -7.23
N SER A 166 -21.83 3.47 -7.11
CA SER A 166 -20.88 2.94 -8.13
C SER A 166 -20.12 1.68 -7.66
N SER A 167 -20.75 0.90 -6.77
CA SER A 167 -20.06 -0.14 -5.99
C SER A 167 -19.61 -1.35 -6.80
N ARG A 168 -20.19 -1.53 -7.99
CA ARG A 168 -19.79 -2.56 -8.96
C ARG A 168 -18.60 -2.08 -9.79
N LEU A 169 -18.64 -0.84 -10.29
CA LEU A 169 -17.57 -0.30 -11.15
C LEU A 169 -16.26 -0.10 -10.39
N LEU A 170 -16.31 0.50 -9.19
CA LEU A 170 -15.10 0.66 -8.36
C LEU A 170 -14.46 -0.67 -7.98
N ARG A 171 -15.26 -1.71 -7.82
CA ARG A 171 -14.77 -3.06 -7.53
C ARG A 171 -14.14 -3.71 -8.74
N MET A 172 -14.72 -3.54 -9.93
CA MET A 172 -14.11 -4.00 -11.17
C MET A 172 -12.77 -3.28 -11.39
N ILE A 173 -12.72 -1.96 -11.17
CA ILE A 173 -11.48 -1.19 -11.22
C ILE A 173 -10.47 -1.73 -10.20
N HIS A 174 -10.88 -1.92 -8.94
CA HIS A 174 -9.98 -2.44 -7.90
C HIS A 174 -9.45 -3.82 -8.25
N LEU A 175 -10.30 -4.72 -8.76
CA LEU A 175 -9.92 -6.06 -9.20
C LEU A 175 -8.94 -6.00 -10.37
N SER A 176 -9.25 -5.26 -11.43
CA SER A 176 -8.40 -5.11 -12.61
C SER A 176 -7.05 -4.50 -12.24
N CYS A 177 -7.04 -3.44 -11.44
CA CYS A 177 -5.80 -2.82 -10.97
C CYS A 177 -5.00 -3.76 -10.07
N SER A 178 -5.66 -4.58 -9.23
CA SER A 178 -4.99 -5.57 -8.38
C SER A 178 -4.31 -6.67 -9.22
N ILE A 179 -4.99 -7.19 -10.25
CA ILE A 179 -4.42 -8.17 -11.19
C ILE A 179 -3.23 -7.57 -11.92
N LEU A 180 -3.34 -6.34 -12.41
CA LEU A 180 -2.24 -5.66 -13.09
C LEU A 180 -1.08 -5.35 -12.14
N THR A 181 -1.35 -5.06 -10.87
CA THR A 181 -0.32 -4.89 -9.83
C THR A 181 0.45 -6.20 -9.61
N ILE A 182 -0.23 -7.35 -9.62
CA ILE A 182 0.42 -8.67 -9.56
C ILE A 182 1.28 -8.91 -10.80
N TYR A 183 0.79 -8.58 -12.00
CA TYR A 183 1.57 -8.67 -13.23
C TYR A 183 2.85 -7.82 -13.14
N ILE A 184 2.77 -6.58 -12.67
CA ILE A 184 3.94 -5.70 -12.48
C ILE A 184 4.91 -6.33 -11.46
N ALA A 185 4.42 -6.85 -10.33
CA ALA A 185 5.25 -7.50 -9.32
C ALA A 185 6.04 -8.69 -9.91
N LEU A 186 5.38 -9.54 -10.70
CA LEU A 186 6.01 -10.66 -11.39
C LEU A 186 7.01 -10.19 -12.44
N GLY A 187 6.69 -9.13 -13.20
CA GLY A 187 7.59 -8.53 -14.18
C GLY A 187 8.86 -7.98 -13.55
N VAL A 188 8.74 -7.28 -12.42
CA VAL A 188 9.88 -6.82 -11.60
C VAL A 188 10.70 -8.02 -11.10
N GLY A 189 10.05 -9.09 -10.63
CA GLY A 189 10.71 -10.30 -10.17
C GLY A 189 11.52 -11.00 -11.27
N LEU A 190 10.94 -11.19 -12.46
CA LEU A 190 11.64 -11.76 -13.61
C LEU A 190 12.81 -10.89 -14.06
N TRP A 191 12.63 -9.56 -14.05
CA TRP A 191 13.70 -8.63 -14.34
C TRP A 191 14.84 -8.74 -13.33
N LEU A 192 14.52 -8.85 -12.03
CA LEU A 192 15.51 -9.00 -10.97
C LEU A 192 16.30 -10.30 -11.11
N ILE A 193 15.63 -11.42 -11.43
CA ILE A 193 16.29 -12.71 -11.67
C ILE A 193 17.27 -12.60 -12.84
N ARG A 194 16.84 -12.01 -13.97
CA ARG A 194 17.70 -11.86 -15.15
C ARG A 194 18.91 -10.94 -14.91
N ASN A 195 18.72 -9.88 -14.13
CA ASN A 195 19.76 -8.88 -13.87
C ASN A 195 20.48 -9.11 -12.53
N TYR A 196 20.28 -10.27 -11.90
CA TYR A 196 20.79 -10.56 -10.56
C TYR A 196 22.30 -10.40 -10.45
N ASN A 197 23.06 -10.85 -11.45
CA ASN A 197 24.53 -10.75 -11.44
C ASN A 197 25.04 -9.30 -11.47
N TRP A 198 24.27 -8.38 -12.06
CA TRP A 198 24.62 -6.96 -12.12
C TRP A 198 24.14 -6.22 -10.87
N ILE A 199 22.88 -6.41 -10.49
CA ILE A 199 22.24 -5.74 -9.35
C ILE A 199 22.77 -6.29 -8.02
N GLY A 200 23.07 -7.58 -7.95
CA GLY A 200 23.55 -8.26 -6.75
C GLY A 200 24.89 -7.73 -6.24
N ARG A 201 25.67 -7.05 -7.11
CA ARG A 201 26.89 -6.32 -6.71
C ARG A 201 26.57 -5.05 -5.91
N HIS A 202 25.34 -4.53 -6.02
CA HIS A 202 24.84 -3.37 -5.31
C HIS A 202 23.76 -3.79 -4.30
N THR A 203 24.19 -4.21 -3.10
CA THR A 203 23.32 -4.83 -2.09
C THR A 203 22.06 -4.01 -1.78
N PHE A 204 22.18 -2.69 -1.57
CA PHE A 204 21.02 -1.84 -1.25
C PHE A 204 20.05 -1.68 -2.42
N VAL A 205 20.56 -1.59 -3.64
CA VAL A 205 19.73 -1.51 -4.85
C VAL A 205 18.95 -2.81 -5.00
N CYS A 206 19.62 -3.96 -4.85
CA CYS A 206 18.99 -5.28 -4.86
C CYS A 206 17.88 -5.39 -3.80
N VAL A 207 18.18 -5.04 -2.55
CA VAL A 207 17.22 -5.08 -1.44
C VAL A 207 16.03 -4.16 -1.71
N SER A 208 16.26 -2.95 -2.24
CA SER A 208 15.17 -2.02 -2.55
C SER A 208 14.20 -2.58 -3.59
N HIS A 209 14.71 -3.25 -4.64
CA HIS A 209 13.86 -3.92 -5.63
C HIS A 209 13.13 -5.14 -5.04
N ILE A 210 13.77 -5.90 -4.15
CA ILE A 210 13.13 -7.04 -3.46
C ILE A 210 11.98 -6.54 -2.57
N VAL A 211 12.20 -5.50 -1.79
CA VAL A 211 11.18 -4.89 -0.93
C VAL A 211 10.05 -4.33 -1.78
N PHE A 212 10.36 -3.60 -2.85
CA PHE A 212 9.37 -3.07 -3.76
C PHE A 212 8.52 -4.18 -4.40
N MET A 213 9.15 -5.21 -4.96
CA MET A 213 8.47 -6.36 -5.57
C MET A 213 7.57 -7.08 -4.56
N SER A 214 8.07 -7.32 -3.35
CA SER A 214 7.32 -7.97 -2.28
C SER A 214 6.11 -7.13 -1.87
N SER A 215 6.29 -5.82 -1.72
CA SER A 215 5.20 -4.89 -1.39
C SER A 215 4.15 -4.82 -2.49
N LEU A 216 4.54 -4.78 -3.77
CA LEU A 216 3.61 -4.85 -4.89
C LEU A 216 2.81 -6.15 -4.86
N LEU A 217 3.47 -7.29 -4.63
CA LEU A 217 2.82 -8.60 -4.60
C LEU A 217 1.81 -8.69 -3.46
N ILE A 218 2.19 -8.28 -2.24
CA ILE A 218 1.30 -8.24 -1.07
C ILE A 218 0.11 -7.31 -1.35
N THR A 219 0.36 -6.13 -1.92
CA THR A 219 -0.69 -5.14 -2.25
C THR A 219 -1.64 -5.67 -3.31
N GLY A 220 -1.13 -6.28 -4.39
CA GLY A 220 -1.93 -6.89 -5.44
C GLY A 220 -2.77 -8.07 -4.95
N LEU A 221 -2.16 -9.00 -4.20
CA LEU A 221 -2.86 -10.17 -3.65
C LEU A 221 -3.93 -9.78 -2.63
N PHE A 222 -3.63 -8.81 -1.76
CA PHE A 222 -4.60 -8.31 -0.79
C PHE A 222 -5.77 -7.61 -1.48
N GLY A 223 -5.50 -6.74 -2.46
CA GLY A 223 -6.54 -6.04 -3.23
C GLY A 223 -7.43 -6.99 -4.01
N PHE A 224 -6.85 -8.04 -4.60
CA PHE A 224 -7.57 -9.12 -5.28
C PHE A 224 -8.51 -9.85 -4.31
N LYS A 225 -8.00 -10.28 -3.15
CA LYS A 225 -8.81 -10.96 -2.12
C LYS A 225 -9.97 -10.10 -1.63
N VAL A 226 -9.73 -8.81 -1.37
CA VAL A 226 -10.77 -7.88 -0.92
C VAL A 226 -11.84 -7.69 -2.00
N SER A 227 -11.43 -7.56 -3.27
CA SER A 227 -12.34 -7.36 -4.39
C SER A 227 -13.27 -8.56 -4.61
N ILE A 228 -12.75 -9.78 -4.48
CA ILE A 228 -13.51 -11.04 -4.62
C ILE A 228 -14.40 -11.30 -3.41
N ASN A 229 -13.90 -11.15 -2.18
CA ASN A 229 -14.72 -11.41 -1.00
C ASN A 229 -15.93 -10.48 -0.93
N ASN A 230 -15.77 -9.23 -1.38
CA ASN A 230 -16.89 -8.32 -1.53
C ASN A 230 -17.92 -8.80 -2.56
N SER A 231 -17.52 -9.50 -3.65
CA SER A 231 -18.46 -9.99 -4.68
C SER A 231 -19.33 -11.12 -4.17
N ARG A 232 -18.74 -12.05 -3.40
CA ARG A 232 -19.44 -13.20 -2.83
C ARG A 232 -20.51 -12.80 -1.81
N GLY A 233 -20.17 -11.94 -0.85
CA GLY A 233 -21.13 -11.49 0.18
C GLY A 233 -22.30 -10.62 -0.32
N ARG A 234 -22.35 -10.27 -1.61
CA ARG A 234 -23.50 -9.59 -2.24
C ARG A 234 -24.38 -10.54 -3.05
N MET A 235 -23.84 -11.65 -3.57
CA MET A 235 -24.66 -12.69 -4.20
C MET A 235 -25.57 -13.34 -3.18
N ASP A 236 -25.03 -13.71 -2.01
CA ASP A 236 -25.79 -14.33 -0.92
C ASP A 236 -26.96 -13.42 -0.45
N LYS A 237 -26.71 -12.11 -0.31
CA LYS A 237 -27.76 -11.13 0.08
C LYS A 237 -28.84 -10.92 -0.99
N ASN A 238 -28.50 -11.07 -2.26
CA ASN A 238 -29.47 -10.96 -3.34
C ASN A 238 -30.31 -12.24 -3.45
N GLU A 239 -29.72 -13.42 -3.25
CA GLU A 239 -30.44 -14.70 -3.18
C GLU A 239 -31.43 -14.73 -2.00
N ASP A 240 -31.02 -14.25 -0.82
CA ASP A 240 -31.90 -14.19 0.35
C ASP A 240 -33.07 -13.19 0.14
N SER A 241 -32.80 -12.07 -0.55
CA SER A 241 -33.84 -11.08 -0.89
C SER A 241 -34.80 -11.57 -1.98
N GLU A 242 -34.35 -12.43 -2.91
CA GLU A 242 -35.23 -13.05 -3.90
C GLU A 242 -36.07 -14.16 -3.26
N LYS A 243 -35.49 -15.03 -2.42
CA LYS A 243 -36.24 -16.06 -1.68
C LYS A 243 -37.31 -15.45 -0.76
N GLY A 244 -37.03 -14.33 -0.10
CA GLY A 244 -38.01 -13.59 0.71
C GLY A 244 -39.18 -13.00 -0.10
N LYS A 245 -38.98 -12.71 -1.40
CA LYS A 245 -40.06 -12.26 -2.29
C LYS A 245 -40.94 -13.41 -2.78
N TYR A 246 -40.38 -14.60 -2.98
CA TYR A 246 -41.15 -15.78 -3.38
C TYR A 246 -42.05 -16.30 -2.25
N ILE A 247 -41.60 -16.20 -0.99
CA ILE A 247 -42.40 -16.63 0.18
C ILE A 247 -43.63 -15.73 0.39
N ASN A 248 -43.52 -14.43 0.08
CA ASN A 248 -44.63 -13.47 0.27
C ASN A 248 -45.65 -13.44 -0.89
N ASN A 249 -45.37 -14.11 -2.01
CA ASN A 249 -46.27 -14.14 -3.18
C ASN A 249 -47.10 -15.44 -3.28
N THR A 250 -46.93 -16.39 -2.37
CA THR A 250 -47.72 -17.65 -2.32
C THR A 250 -48.81 -17.65 -1.25
N SER A 251 -49.09 -16.49 -0.64
CA SER A 251 -50.13 -16.31 0.39
C SER A 251 -51.21 -15.32 -0.07
N THR A 252 -51.82 -15.59 -1.22
CA THR A 252 -53.07 -14.97 -1.69
C THR A 252 -53.98 -16.03 -2.26
#